data_AF-Q8BVK4-F1
#
_entry.id   AF-Q8BVK4-F1
#
_cell.length_a   1.000
_cell.length_b   1.000
_cell.length_c   1.000
_cell.angle_alpha   90.00
_cell.angle_beta   90.00
_cell.angle_gamma   90.00
#
_symmetry.space_group_name_H-M   'P 1'
#
loop_
_entity.id
_entity.type
_entity.pdbx_description
1 polymer ?
#
loop_
_entity_poly.entity_id
_entity_poly.type
_entity_poly.pdbx_seq_one_letter_code
_entity_poly.pdbx_strand_id
1 'polypeptide(L)'
;MASNPDRGEILLTELQGDSRTLPFSENVSAVQKLDFSDTMVQQKLDDIKDRIKREIRKELKIKEGAENLRKVTTDKKNLAYVDNILKKSNKKLEELHHKLQELNAHIVVSDPEDSTDCPRTPDTPNSDSRSSTSNNRLMALQKQLDIELKVKQGAENMIQMYSNGSSKDRKLHGTAQQLLQDSKTKIEVIRMQIFQAVQTNELAFDNGDAVHLNFVVFYKHRVLNKCH
;
A
#
# COMPACT_ATOMS: atom_id res chain seq x y z
N MET A 1 63.79 1.74 46.17
CA MET A 1 63.14 3.01 45.74
C MET A 1 61.93 2.56 44.93
N ALA A 2 60.69 2.70 45.41
CA ALA A 2 59.94 3.95 45.66
C ALA A 2 59.43 4.58 44.34
N SER A 3 58.13 4.86 44.12
CA SER A 3 56.91 4.59 44.92
C SER A 3 55.64 4.60 44.03
N ASN A 4 54.54 4.00 44.52
CA ASN A 4 53.14 4.32 44.13
C ASN A 4 52.65 5.57 44.94
N PRO A 5 51.41 6.10 44.79
CA PRO A 5 50.25 5.69 43.97
C PRO A 5 49.97 6.76 42.85
N ASP A 6 48.79 7.33 42.51
CA ASP A 6 47.43 7.34 43.07
C ASP A 6 46.35 7.86 42.08
N ARG A 7 45.09 7.44 42.29
CA ARG A 7 43.79 7.94 41.74
C ARG A 7 43.51 7.77 40.23
N GLY A 8 42.24 7.68 39.79
CA GLY A 8 40.98 7.80 40.53
C GLY A 8 40.04 6.60 40.35
N GLU A 9 39.18 6.37 41.33
CA GLU A 9 38.29 5.21 41.48
C GLU A 9 36.85 5.68 41.78
N ILE A 10 35.85 4.83 41.50
CA ILE A 10 34.43 4.85 41.92
C ILE A 10 33.63 6.17 41.98
N LEU A 11 32.43 6.14 41.38
CA LEU A 11 31.22 6.00 42.22
C LEU A 11 30.08 5.31 41.45
N LEU A 12 29.39 4.36 42.10
CA LEU A 12 28.20 3.69 41.56
C LEU A 12 27.24 3.37 42.73
N THR A 13 26.47 4.37 43.13
CA THR A 13 25.40 4.37 44.14
C THR A 13 24.49 5.58 43.85
N GLU A 14 23.22 5.65 44.25
CA GLU A 14 22.48 4.82 45.21
C GLU A 14 20.98 4.72 44.85
N LEU A 15 20.25 3.82 45.51
CA LEU A 15 18.78 3.82 45.55
C LEU A 15 18.30 4.68 46.74
N GLN A 16 17.11 5.29 46.62
CA GLN A 16 15.99 5.29 47.59
C GLN A 16 15.12 6.55 47.43
N GLY A 17 13.78 6.41 47.51
CA GLY A 17 12.87 7.58 47.55
C GLY A 17 11.40 7.26 47.24
N ASP A 18 10.64 6.82 48.24
CA ASP A 18 9.18 6.61 48.15
C ASP A 18 8.43 7.61 49.05
N SER A 19 7.40 8.27 48.51
CA SER A 19 6.26 8.81 49.29
C SER A 19 5.07 9.28 48.44
N ARG A 20 4.02 8.47 48.42
CA ARG A 20 2.59 8.85 48.60
C ARG A 20 2.04 10.12 47.91
N THR A 21 1.08 9.95 47.00
CA THR A 21 -0.36 10.29 47.22
C THR A 21 -1.27 9.88 46.05
N LEU A 22 -2.54 9.57 46.35
CA LEU A 22 -3.66 9.42 45.40
C LEU A 22 -4.56 10.66 45.49
N PRO A 23 -5.29 11.05 44.43
CA PRO A 23 -6.60 10.45 44.08
C PRO A 23 -6.67 10.04 42.59
N PHE A 24 -7.47 9.08 42.10
CA PHE A 24 -8.89 8.77 42.29
C PHE A 24 -9.89 9.85 41.84
N SER A 25 -10.13 9.92 40.52
CA SER A 25 -11.46 9.82 39.89
C SER A 25 -11.21 9.33 38.45
N GLU A 26 -11.77 8.21 38.00
CA GLU A 26 -13.18 8.01 37.66
C GLU A 26 -13.57 8.77 36.36
N ASN A 27 -13.40 8.13 35.21
CA ASN A 27 -14.52 7.74 34.31
C ASN A 27 -14.06 7.10 33.00
N VAL A 28 -14.73 5.99 32.65
CA VAL A 28 -14.96 5.39 31.32
C VAL A 28 -14.09 5.87 30.15
N SER A 29 -12.95 5.21 29.92
CA SER A 29 -12.36 5.08 28.58
C SER A 29 -12.54 3.63 28.10
N ALA A 30 -13.45 3.44 27.14
CA ALA A 30 -13.85 2.09 26.72
C ALA A 30 -12.73 1.38 25.96
N VAL A 31 -12.29 0.24 26.50
CA VAL A 31 -11.72 -0.91 25.78
C VAL A 31 -10.74 -0.54 24.65
N GLN A 32 -9.52 -0.13 25.01
CA GLN A 32 -8.37 -0.25 24.11
C GLN A 32 -7.96 -1.72 23.93
N LYS A 33 -8.87 -2.58 23.46
CA LYS A 33 -8.52 -3.83 22.78
C LYS A 33 -8.10 -3.51 21.33
N LEU A 34 -7.11 -2.62 21.21
CA LEU A 34 -6.40 -2.41 19.96
C LEU A 34 -5.75 -3.73 19.58
N ASP A 35 -5.87 -4.17 18.33
CA ASP A 35 -5.41 -5.51 17.98
C ASP A 35 -3.90 -5.57 17.74
N PHE A 36 -3.18 -5.70 18.85
CA PHE A 36 -1.74 -5.96 18.88
C PHE A 36 -1.40 -7.29 18.19
N SER A 37 -2.33 -8.26 18.12
CA SER A 37 -2.11 -9.50 17.38
C SER A 37 -2.07 -9.21 15.89
N ASP A 38 -3.08 -8.53 15.34
CA ASP A 38 -3.09 -8.13 13.92
C ASP A 38 -1.88 -7.27 13.57
N THR A 39 -1.50 -6.33 14.43
CA THR A 39 -0.32 -5.47 14.20
C THR A 39 0.97 -6.29 14.08
N MET A 40 1.19 -7.25 15.00
CA MET A 40 2.38 -8.13 14.95
C MET A 40 2.29 -9.22 13.87
N VAL A 41 1.10 -9.67 13.50
CA VAL A 41 0.87 -10.63 12.41
C VAL A 41 1.11 -9.96 11.06
N GLN A 42 0.58 -8.76 10.85
CA GLN A 42 0.79 -7.97 9.64
C GLN A 42 2.29 -7.69 9.42
N GLN A 43 3.01 -7.25 10.46
CA GLN A 43 4.45 -7.00 10.32
C GLN A 43 5.22 -8.29 9.99
N LYS A 44 4.87 -9.44 10.58
CA LYS A 44 5.45 -10.75 10.21
C LYS A 44 5.12 -11.14 8.77
N LEU A 45 3.90 -10.89 8.29
CA LEU A 45 3.52 -11.16 6.90
C LEU A 45 4.34 -10.31 5.93
N ASP A 46 4.56 -9.03 6.23
CA ASP A 46 5.34 -8.15 5.38
C ASP A 46 6.86 -8.46 5.43
N ASP A 47 7.40 -8.85 6.58
CA ASP A 47 8.76 -9.41 6.70
C ASP A 47 8.94 -10.66 5.82
N ILE A 48 7.95 -11.55 5.79
CA ILE A 48 7.95 -12.76 4.96
C ILE A 48 7.85 -12.38 3.47
N LYS A 49 6.96 -11.46 3.08
CA LYS A 49 6.86 -10.95 1.71
C LYS A 49 8.19 -10.32 1.27
N ASP A 50 8.83 -9.51 2.10
CA ASP A 50 10.10 -8.87 1.77
C ASP A 50 11.30 -9.82 1.82
N ARG A 51 11.24 -10.91 2.61
CA ARG A 51 12.16 -12.05 2.45
C ARG A 51 11.99 -12.69 1.08
N ILE A 52 10.77 -13.00 0.65
CA ILE A 52 10.52 -13.64 -0.65
C ILE A 52 10.93 -12.73 -1.81
N LYS A 53 10.60 -11.43 -1.77
CA LYS A 53 11.10 -10.44 -2.75
C LYS A 53 12.64 -10.37 -2.79
N ARG A 54 13.34 -10.57 -1.67
CA ARG A 54 14.82 -10.67 -1.64
C ARG A 54 15.33 -11.98 -2.22
N GLU A 55 14.65 -13.11 -1.98
CA GLU A 55 15.02 -14.40 -2.55
C GLU A 55 14.79 -14.45 -4.08
N ILE A 56 13.68 -13.90 -4.59
CA ILE A 56 13.43 -13.74 -6.04
C ILE A 56 14.56 -12.93 -6.70
N ARG A 57 14.95 -11.79 -6.12
CA ARG A 57 16.06 -10.96 -6.64
C ARG A 57 17.42 -11.68 -6.62
N LYS A 58 17.66 -12.58 -5.66
CA LYS A 58 18.88 -13.42 -5.64
C LYS A 58 18.81 -14.50 -6.73
N GLU A 59 17.66 -15.16 -6.86
CA GLU A 59 17.47 -16.26 -7.80
C GLU A 59 17.49 -15.80 -9.26
N LEU A 60 16.94 -14.62 -9.57
CA LEU A 60 17.08 -13.97 -10.88
C LEU A 60 18.56 -13.73 -11.25
N LYS A 61 19.39 -13.28 -10.31
CA LYS A 61 20.84 -13.09 -10.56
C LYS A 61 21.58 -14.42 -10.76
N ILE A 62 21.16 -15.48 -10.08
CA ILE A 62 21.69 -16.83 -10.30
C ILE A 62 21.31 -17.34 -11.69
N LYS A 63 20.05 -17.18 -12.10
CA LYS A 63 19.56 -17.52 -13.44
C LYS A 63 20.30 -16.74 -14.53
N GLU A 64 20.46 -15.42 -14.38
CA GLU A 64 21.21 -14.57 -15.32
C GLU A 64 22.69 -14.98 -15.42
N GLY A 65 23.35 -15.21 -14.28
CA GLY A 65 24.74 -15.68 -14.23
C GLY A 65 24.91 -17.04 -14.90
N ALA A 66 24.01 -17.99 -14.65
CA ALA A 66 24.01 -19.30 -15.30
C ALA A 66 23.68 -19.22 -16.80
N GLU A 67 22.80 -18.31 -17.22
CA GLU A 67 22.47 -18.08 -18.64
C GLU A 67 23.65 -17.47 -19.40
N ASN A 68 24.38 -16.53 -18.78
CA ASN A 68 25.62 -15.98 -19.34
C ASN A 68 26.75 -17.02 -19.37
N LEU A 69 26.87 -17.86 -18.34
CA LEU A 69 27.80 -19.00 -18.34
C LEU A 69 27.45 -20.03 -19.43
N ARG A 70 26.16 -20.29 -19.68
CA ARG A 70 25.71 -21.19 -20.76
C ARG A 70 26.17 -20.72 -22.14
N LYS A 71 26.16 -19.40 -22.40
CA LYS A 71 26.60 -18.82 -23.69
C LYS A 71 28.08 -19.03 -24.00
N VAL A 72 28.93 -19.15 -22.97
CA VAL A 72 30.40 -19.31 -23.11
C VAL A 72 30.88 -20.74 -22.87
N THR A 73 29.99 -21.66 -22.47
CA THR A 73 30.35 -23.05 -22.15
C THR A 73 30.21 -23.95 -23.39
N THR A 74 31.33 -24.51 -23.85
CA THR A 74 31.36 -25.46 -24.99
C THR A 74 31.36 -26.93 -24.55
N ASP A 75 31.86 -27.25 -23.35
CA ASP A 75 31.96 -28.63 -22.87
C ASP A 75 30.59 -29.26 -22.58
N LYS A 76 30.28 -30.38 -23.23
CA LYS A 76 29.03 -31.13 -23.07
C LYS A 76 28.68 -31.49 -21.61
N LYS A 77 29.68 -31.76 -20.75
CA LYS A 77 29.48 -32.04 -19.31
C LYS A 77 29.14 -30.78 -18.52
N ASN A 78 29.85 -29.68 -18.77
CA ASN A 78 29.64 -28.41 -18.07
C ASN A 78 28.31 -27.76 -18.51
N LEU A 79 27.96 -27.85 -19.80
CA LEU A 79 26.68 -27.39 -20.33
C LEU A 79 25.50 -28.09 -19.63
N ALA A 80 25.54 -29.41 -19.50
CA ALA A 80 24.53 -30.16 -18.78
C ALA A 80 24.44 -29.81 -17.27
N TYR A 81 25.55 -29.42 -16.64
CA TYR A 81 25.55 -28.91 -15.27
C TYR A 81 24.88 -27.53 -15.17
N VAL A 82 25.20 -26.62 -16.09
CA VAL A 82 24.60 -25.28 -16.18
C VAL A 82 23.10 -25.34 -16.49
N ASP A 83 22.66 -26.23 -17.39
CA ASP A 83 21.24 -26.47 -17.67
C ASP A 83 20.48 -27.00 -16.44
N ASN A 84 21.14 -27.82 -15.61
CA ASN A 84 20.56 -28.27 -14.34
C ASN A 84 20.46 -27.14 -13.30
N ILE A 85 21.41 -26.19 -13.27
CA ILE A 85 21.29 -24.97 -12.46
C ILE A 85 20.09 -24.14 -12.95
N LEU A 86 20.00 -23.90 -14.26
CA LEU A 86 18.92 -23.10 -14.86
C LEU A 86 17.54 -23.69 -14.59
N LYS A 87 17.36 -25.01 -14.74
CA LYS A 87 16.10 -25.71 -14.42
C LYS A 87 15.72 -25.56 -12.94
N LYS A 88 16.68 -25.76 -12.02
CA LYS A 88 16.45 -25.59 -10.57
C LYS A 88 16.10 -24.14 -10.21
N SER A 89 16.82 -23.18 -10.79
CA SER A 89 16.64 -21.75 -10.55
C SER A 89 15.28 -21.26 -11.09
N ASN A 90 14.86 -21.75 -12.26
CA ASN A 90 13.54 -21.43 -12.82
C ASN A 90 12.39 -21.99 -11.97
N LYS A 91 12.45 -23.27 -11.59
CA LYS A 91 11.44 -23.89 -10.71
C LYS A 91 11.34 -23.17 -9.37
N LYS A 92 12.47 -22.77 -8.78
CA LYS A 92 12.51 -22.02 -7.53
C LYS A 92 11.96 -20.60 -7.68
N LEU A 93 12.13 -19.95 -8.83
CA LEU A 93 11.46 -18.68 -9.14
C LEU A 93 9.94 -18.86 -9.21
N GLU A 94 9.45 -19.91 -9.89
CA GLU A 94 8.02 -20.24 -9.94
C GLU A 94 7.44 -20.47 -8.54
N GLU A 95 8.11 -21.27 -7.71
CA GLU A 95 7.73 -21.52 -6.30
C GLU A 95 7.70 -20.23 -5.46
N LEU A 96 8.70 -19.36 -5.59
CA LEU A 96 8.76 -18.09 -4.86
C LEU A 96 7.71 -17.08 -5.34
N HIS A 97 7.43 -17.05 -6.66
CA HIS A 97 6.37 -16.21 -7.22
C HIS A 97 4.99 -16.70 -6.77
N HIS A 98 4.73 -18.01 -6.79
CA HIS A 98 3.49 -18.60 -6.31
C HIS A 98 3.27 -18.29 -4.81
N LYS A 99 4.29 -18.48 -3.97
CA LYS A 99 4.22 -18.16 -2.54
C LYS A 99 4.04 -16.65 -2.26
N LEU A 100 4.62 -15.78 -3.10
CA LEU A 100 4.37 -14.33 -3.00
C LEU A 100 2.92 -13.99 -3.41
N GLN A 101 2.36 -14.69 -4.40
CA GLN A 101 0.97 -14.54 -4.82
C GLN A 101 0.00 -15.04 -3.74
N GLU A 102 0.26 -16.20 -3.15
CA GLU A 102 -0.48 -16.77 -2.00
C GLU A 102 -0.57 -15.77 -0.82
N LEU A 103 0.56 -15.20 -0.41
CA LEU A 103 0.64 -14.20 0.66
C LEU A 103 -0.01 -12.83 0.32
N ASN A 104 -0.36 -12.60 -0.95
CA ASN A 104 -1.16 -11.45 -1.38
C ASN A 104 -2.65 -11.85 -1.58
N ALA A 105 -2.93 -13.11 -1.91
CA ALA A 105 -4.28 -13.66 -2.11
C ALA A 105 -5.05 -13.82 -0.80
N HIS A 106 -4.36 -13.86 0.34
CA HIS A 106 -4.95 -13.82 1.68
C HIS A 106 -5.66 -12.48 2.05
N ILE A 107 -5.81 -11.57 1.06
CA ILE A 107 -6.61 -10.33 1.12
C ILE A 107 -7.75 -10.36 0.07
N VAL A 108 -7.80 -11.37 -0.80
CA VAL A 108 -8.62 -11.38 -2.03
C VAL A 108 -9.54 -12.61 -2.15
N VAL A 109 -9.20 -13.75 -1.55
CA VAL A 109 -10.01 -14.98 -1.66
C VAL A 109 -11.02 -15.11 -0.52
N SER A 110 -12.16 -14.44 -0.68
CA SER A 110 -13.44 -14.85 -0.09
C SER A 110 -14.54 -15.02 -1.15
N ASP A 111 -14.17 -15.04 -2.44
CA ASP A 111 -15.05 -15.35 -3.57
C ASP A 111 -14.64 -16.69 -4.21
N PRO A 112 -15.38 -17.80 -3.97
CA PRO A 112 -15.20 -19.07 -4.67
C PRO A 112 -16.47 -19.54 -5.43
N GLU A 113 -17.40 -18.64 -5.74
CA GLU A 113 -18.73 -18.98 -6.30
C GLU A 113 -18.76 -19.02 -7.84
N ASP A 114 -18.15 -20.05 -8.45
CA ASP A 114 -18.54 -20.52 -9.79
C ASP A 114 -18.22 -22.01 -10.01
N SER A 115 -18.83 -22.90 -9.19
CA SER A 115 -19.27 -24.26 -9.60
C SER A 115 -19.77 -25.12 -8.42
N THR A 116 -21.09 -25.30 -8.32
CA THR A 116 -21.79 -26.62 -8.29
C THR A 116 -23.31 -26.42 -8.09
N ASP A 117 -24.09 -27.35 -8.63
CA ASP A 117 -25.55 -27.32 -8.78
C ASP A 117 -26.34 -27.63 -7.48
N CYS A 118 -27.56 -27.07 -7.38
CA CYS A 118 -28.67 -27.39 -6.45
C CYS A 118 -28.47 -27.23 -4.91
N PRO A 119 -29.58 -27.08 -4.12
CA PRO A 119 -30.85 -26.41 -4.40
C PRO A 119 -31.29 -25.40 -3.29
N ARG A 120 -32.26 -24.57 -3.64
CA ARG A 120 -32.79 -23.41 -2.87
C ARG A 120 -33.43 -23.74 -1.51
N THR A 121 -32.99 -23.05 -0.45
CA THR A 121 -33.77 -22.79 0.78
C THR A 121 -33.94 -21.27 1.01
N PRO A 122 -35.10 -20.78 1.47
CA PRO A 122 -35.27 -19.40 1.91
C PRO A 122 -34.77 -19.18 3.35
N ASP A 123 -34.97 -17.96 3.86
CA ASP A 123 -34.96 -17.58 5.28
C ASP A 123 -33.61 -17.57 6.02
N THR A 124 -32.74 -16.64 5.63
CA THR A 124 -31.86 -15.91 6.57
C THR A 124 -31.54 -14.50 6.05
N PRO A 125 -31.58 -13.44 6.90
CA PRO A 125 -31.31 -12.07 6.46
C PRO A 125 -29.80 -11.79 6.36
N ASN A 126 -29.21 -12.05 5.18
CA ASN A 126 -27.80 -11.74 4.92
C ASN A 126 -27.54 -10.22 4.94
N SER A 127 -26.96 -9.73 6.04
CA SER A 127 -26.52 -8.34 6.19
C SER A 127 -25.01 -8.17 5.91
N ASP A 128 -24.23 -9.25 5.91
CA ASP A 128 -22.77 -9.17 6.00
C ASP A 128 -22.07 -9.04 4.64
N SER A 129 -22.61 -9.61 3.55
CA SER A 129 -22.03 -9.51 2.19
C SER A 129 -21.95 -8.07 1.64
N ARG A 130 -22.62 -7.09 2.27
CA ARG A 130 -22.52 -5.67 1.89
C ARG A 130 -21.26 -4.99 2.42
N SER A 131 -20.74 -5.44 3.56
CA SER A 131 -19.56 -4.84 4.21
C SER A 131 -18.27 -5.06 3.41
N SER A 132 -18.04 -6.28 2.94
CA SER A 132 -16.91 -6.66 2.08
C SER A 132 -16.89 -5.85 0.78
N THR A 133 -18.04 -5.73 0.11
CA THR A 133 -18.20 -4.94 -1.11
C THR A 133 -17.91 -3.45 -0.89
N SER A 134 -18.37 -2.88 0.25
CA SER A 134 -18.09 -1.51 0.66
C SER A 134 -16.58 -1.28 0.88
N ASN A 135 -15.92 -2.19 1.61
CA ASN A 135 -14.49 -2.14 1.89
C ASN A 135 -13.65 -2.29 0.60
N ASN A 136 -14.02 -3.20 -0.31
CA ASN A 136 -13.36 -3.37 -1.60
C ASN A 136 -13.47 -2.10 -2.47
N ARG A 137 -14.63 -1.44 -2.48
CA ARG A 137 -14.83 -0.14 -3.16
C ARG A 137 -13.97 0.96 -2.53
N LEU A 138 -13.90 1.02 -1.20
CA LEU A 138 -13.08 2.00 -0.47
C LEU A 138 -11.58 1.84 -0.78
N MET A 139 -11.08 0.61 -0.77
CA MET A 139 -9.69 0.27 -1.13
C MET A 139 -9.37 0.63 -2.60
N ALA A 140 -10.30 0.36 -3.53
CA ALA A 140 -10.14 0.73 -4.93
C ALA A 140 -10.04 2.26 -5.12
N LEU A 141 -10.89 3.04 -4.41
CA LEU A 141 -10.84 4.50 -4.44
C LEU A 141 -9.55 5.06 -3.83
N GLN A 142 -9.07 4.50 -2.70
CA GLN A 142 -7.78 4.90 -2.11
C GLN A 142 -6.60 4.62 -3.05
N LYS A 143 -6.59 3.47 -3.73
CA LYS A 143 -5.59 3.14 -4.76
C LYS A 143 -5.63 4.12 -5.94
N GLN A 144 -6.83 4.53 -6.37
CA GLN A 144 -6.98 5.51 -7.45
C GLN A 144 -6.55 6.92 -7.03
N LEU A 145 -6.74 7.29 -5.76
CA LEU A 145 -6.24 8.54 -5.18
C LEU A 145 -4.70 8.61 -5.19
N ASP A 146 -4.00 7.53 -4.80
CA ASP A 146 -2.53 7.43 -4.88
C ASP A 146 -2.01 7.59 -6.33
N ILE A 147 -2.70 6.98 -7.30
CA ILE A 147 -2.36 7.11 -8.72
C ILE A 147 -2.50 8.57 -9.19
N GLU A 148 -3.63 9.24 -8.93
CA GLU A 148 -3.83 10.63 -9.36
C GLU A 148 -2.94 11.62 -8.58
N LEU A 149 -2.56 11.33 -7.33
CA LEU A 149 -1.53 12.08 -6.59
C LEU A 149 -0.15 11.96 -7.25
N LYS A 150 0.23 10.78 -7.74
CA LYS A 150 1.47 10.57 -8.51
C LYS A 150 1.41 11.25 -9.88
N VAL A 151 0.27 11.25 -10.56
CA VAL A 151 0.06 12.02 -11.80
C VAL A 151 0.17 13.53 -11.54
N LYS A 152 -0.43 14.05 -10.46
CA LYS A 152 -0.29 15.45 -10.02
C LYS A 152 1.19 15.82 -9.80
N GLN A 153 1.94 14.99 -9.08
CA GLN A 153 3.37 15.25 -8.84
C GLN A 153 4.19 15.18 -10.13
N GLY A 154 3.91 14.22 -11.02
CA GLY A 154 4.55 14.13 -12.33
C GLY A 154 4.31 15.39 -13.18
N ALA A 155 3.07 15.90 -13.21
CA ALA A 155 2.71 17.12 -13.90
C ALA A 155 3.38 18.37 -13.30
N GLU A 156 3.47 18.49 -11.97
CA GLU A 156 4.20 19.57 -11.30
C GLU A 156 5.70 19.53 -11.62
N ASN A 157 6.32 18.35 -11.63
CA ASN A 157 7.72 18.18 -12.03
C ASN A 157 7.94 18.57 -13.51
N MET A 158 7.03 18.18 -14.41
CA MET A 158 7.09 18.59 -15.82
C MET A 158 6.95 20.11 -16.00
N ILE A 159 6.02 20.75 -15.29
CA ILE A 159 5.88 22.22 -15.28
C ILE A 159 7.21 22.85 -14.85
N GLN A 160 7.80 22.39 -13.74
CA GLN A 160 9.09 22.90 -13.24
C GLN A 160 10.21 22.76 -14.27
N MET A 161 10.30 21.63 -14.98
CA MET A 161 11.30 21.44 -16.04
C MET A 161 11.11 22.40 -17.23
N TYR A 162 9.87 22.70 -17.60
CA TYR A 162 9.57 23.54 -18.77
C TYR A 162 9.38 25.04 -18.45
N SER A 163 9.33 25.45 -17.18
CA SER A 163 9.22 26.86 -16.76
C SER A 163 10.33 27.77 -17.30
N ASN A 164 11.52 27.20 -17.53
CA ASN A 164 12.71 27.91 -18.02
C ASN A 164 13.07 27.50 -19.46
N GLY A 165 12.15 26.82 -20.16
CA GLY A 165 12.39 26.20 -21.47
C GLY A 165 12.38 27.15 -22.66
N SER A 166 12.70 26.59 -23.83
CA SER A 166 12.63 27.28 -25.12
C SER A 166 11.18 27.44 -25.60
N SER A 167 10.97 28.23 -26.65
CA SER A 167 9.64 28.40 -27.28
C SER A 167 9.05 27.08 -27.80
N LYS A 168 9.89 26.07 -28.07
CA LYS A 168 9.47 24.70 -28.41
C LYS A 168 8.78 23.99 -27.24
N ASP A 169 9.25 24.22 -26.02
CA ASP A 169 8.78 23.54 -24.79
C ASP A 169 7.45 24.11 -24.28
N ARG A 170 7.07 25.31 -24.74
CA ARG A 170 5.83 26.00 -24.36
C ARG A 170 4.56 25.16 -24.61
N LYS A 171 4.56 24.27 -25.61
CA LYS A 171 3.47 23.30 -25.83
C LYS A 171 3.41 22.24 -24.74
N LEU A 172 4.56 21.66 -24.37
CA LEU A 172 4.68 20.64 -23.32
C LEU A 172 4.33 21.21 -21.95
N HIS A 173 4.74 22.45 -21.66
CA HIS A 173 4.34 23.18 -20.46
C HIS A 173 2.81 23.34 -20.37
N GLY A 174 2.14 23.72 -21.47
CA GLY A 174 0.67 23.81 -21.52
C GLY A 174 -0.02 22.46 -21.30
N THR A 175 0.48 21.37 -21.90
CA THR A 175 -0.03 20.01 -21.65
C THR A 175 0.15 19.59 -20.19
N ALA A 176 1.29 19.93 -19.56
CA ALA A 176 1.54 19.64 -18.15
C ALA A 176 0.63 20.46 -17.21
N GLN A 177 0.35 21.73 -17.53
CA GLN A 177 -0.64 22.54 -16.81
C GLN A 177 -2.05 21.95 -16.87
N GLN A 178 -2.51 21.53 -18.06
CA GLN A 178 -3.81 20.88 -18.23
C GLN A 178 -3.89 19.57 -17.43
N LEU A 179 -2.85 18.72 -17.53
CA LEU A 179 -2.77 17.46 -16.79
C LEU A 179 -2.82 17.69 -15.27
N LEU A 180 -2.17 18.74 -14.77
CA LEU A 180 -2.22 19.13 -13.36
C LEU A 180 -3.61 19.62 -12.92
N GLN A 181 -4.32 20.37 -13.77
CA GLN A 181 -5.68 20.82 -13.46
C GLN A 181 -6.66 19.63 -13.41
N ASP A 182 -6.54 18.69 -14.34
CA ASP A 182 -7.41 17.51 -14.38
C ASP A 182 -7.09 16.51 -13.27
N SER A 183 -5.82 16.26 -12.93
CA SER A 183 -5.48 15.40 -11.77
C SER A 183 -5.94 16.03 -10.45
N LYS A 184 -5.78 17.35 -10.26
CA LYS A 184 -6.36 18.08 -9.11
C LYS A 184 -7.88 17.94 -9.04
N THR A 185 -8.57 18.03 -10.17
CA THR A 185 -10.03 17.82 -10.23
C THR A 185 -10.41 16.40 -9.79
N LYS A 186 -9.74 15.38 -10.34
CA LYS A 186 -10.01 13.97 -10.02
C LYS A 186 -9.69 13.63 -8.57
N ILE A 187 -8.59 14.13 -8.02
CA ILE A 187 -8.22 13.96 -6.60
C ILE A 187 -9.39 14.36 -5.70
N GLU A 188 -10.04 15.50 -5.98
CA GLU A 188 -11.14 15.98 -5.18
C GLU A 188 -12.44 15.18 -5.38
N VAL A 189 -12.73 14.75 -6.62
CA VAL A 189 -13.84 13.82 -6.90
C VAL A 189 -13.65 12.48 -6.18
N ILE A 190 -12.44 11.93 -6.18
CA ILE A 190 -12.13 10.65 -5.50
C ILE A 190 -12.19 10.82 -3.98
N ARG A 191 -11.70 11.94 -3.42
CA ARG A 191 -11.85 12.27 -1.99
C ARG A 191 -13.31 12.36 -1.58
N MET A 192 -14.14 13.06 -2.37
CA MET A 192 -15.58 13.13 -2.14
C MET A 192 -16.23 11.74 -2.20
N GLN A 193 -15.83 10.87 -3.14
CA GLN A 193 -16.33 9.50 -3.23
C GLN A 193 -15.87 8.61 -2.06
N ILE A 194 -14.65 8.82 -1.53
CA ILE A 194 -14.16 8.16 -0.30
C ILE A 194 -14.99 8.61 0.90
N PHE A 195 -15.17 9.92 1.07
CA PHE A 195 -15.96 10.50 2.16
C PHE A 195 -17.44 10.05 2.12
N GLN A 196 -18.03 10.00 0.92
CA GLN A 196 -19.36 9.42 0.70
C GLN A 196 -19.40 7.93 1.03
N ALA A 197 -18.42 7.13 0.55
CA ALA A 197 -18.37 5.70 0.83
C ALA A 197 -18.31 5.39 2.34
N VAL A 198 -17.48 6.14 3.09
CA VAL A 198 -17.41 6.06 4.55
C VAL A 198 -18.74 6.46 5.19
N GLN A 199 -19.33 7.61 4.84
CA GLN A 199 -20.65 8.00 5.37
C GLN A 199 -21.74 6.99 5.06
N THR A 200 -21.79 6.39 3.86
CA THR A 200 -22.79 5.35 3.52
C THR A 200 -22.56 4.02 4.22
N ASN A 201 -21.42 3.86 4.92
CA ASN A 201 -21.15 2.72 5.80
C ASN A 201 -21.66 2.98 7.24
N GLU A 202 -21.79 4.24 7.65
CA GLU A 202 -22.26 4.66 8.99
C GLU A 202 -23.73 5.11 9.00
N LEU A 203 -24.23 5.66 7.89
CA LEU A 203 -25.57 6.24 7.75
C LEU A 203 -26.38 5.52 6.67
N ALA A 204 -27.11 4.48 7.09
CA ALA A 204 -28.11 3.79 6.27
C ALA A 204 -29.49 4.49 6.23
N PHE A 205 -29.55 5.80 6.53
CA PHE A 205 -30.81 6.57 6.62
C PHE A 205 -30.71 7.98 6.00
N ASP A 206 -31.45 8.14 4.90
CA ASP A 206 -32.02 9.38 4.32
C ASP A 206 -31.09 10.51 3.81
N ASN A 207 -31.65 11.41 2.98
CA ASN A 207 -31.10 12.55 2.23
C ASN A 207 -30.64 12.28 0.78
N GLY A 208 -31.58 12.05 -0.12
CA GLY A 208 -31.33 12.09 -1.58
C GLY A 208 -31.02 13.49 -2.13
N ASP A 209 -31.55 14.55 -1.52
CA ASP A 209 -31.60 15.89 -2.14
C ASP A 209 -30.28 16.68 -2.06
N ALA A 210 -29.45 16.44 -1.04
CA ALA A 210 -28.17 17.12 -0.86
C ALA A 210 -27.17 16.82 -2.00
N VAL A 211 -27.33 15.69 -2.70
CA VAL A 211 -26.40 15.21 -3.73
C VAL A 211 -26.54 16.01 -5.04
N HIS A 212 -27.78 16.36 -5.42
CA HIS A 212 -28.06 17.04 -6.68
C HIS A 212 -27.53 18.47 -6.70
N LEU A 213 -27.68 19.21 -5.59
CA LEU A 213 -27.27 20.61 -5.50
C LEU A 213 -25.75 20.80 -5.70
N ASN A 214 -24.94 19.91 -5.09
CA ASN A 214 -23.48 19.95 -5.18
C ASN A 214 -22.97 19.61 -6.59
N PHE A 215 -23.62 18.65 -7.28
CA PHE A 215 -23.28 18.31 -8.67
C PHE A 215 -23.51 19.50 -9.62
N VAL A 216 -24.64 20.20 -9.47
CA VAL A 216 -24.97 21.40 -10.26
C VAL A 216 -23.96 22.53 -10.02
N VAL A 217 -23.56 22.78 -8.76
CA VAL A 217 -22.54 23.78 -8.42
C VAL A 217 -21.20 23.45 -9.08
N PHE A 218 -20.73 22.20 -8.98
CA PHE A 218 -19.44 21.79 -9.53
C PHE A 218 -19.39 21.86 -11.06
N TYR A 219 -20.46 21.42 -11.75
CA TYR A 219 -20.57 21.56 -13.20
C TYR A 219 -20.64 23.03 -13.64
N LYS A 220 -21.42 23.86 -12.96
CA LYS A 220 -21.52 25.30 -13.25
C LYS A 220 -20.17 26.00 -13.09
N HIS A 221 -19.40 25.64 -12.07
CA HIS A 221 -18.04 26.18 -11.86
C HIS A 221 -17.04 25.70 -12.93
N ARG A 222 -17.12 24.44 -13.37
CA ARG A 222 -16.24 23.88 -14.44
C ARG A 222 -16.61 24.39 -15.84
N VAL A 223 -17.86 24.80 -16.08
CA VAL A 223 -18.29 25.45 -17.34
C VAL A 223 -17.87 26.92 -17.38
N LEU A 224 -18.03 27.68 -16.29
CA LEU A 224 -17.61 29.10 -16.24
C LEU A 224 -16.10 29.27 -16.47
N ASN A 225 -15.27 28.39 -15.92
CA ASN A 225 -13.81 28.43 -16.06
C ASN A 225 -13.30 27.91 -17.43
N LYS A 226 -14.17 27.84 -18.45
CA LYS A 226 -13.84 27.39 -19.81
C LYS A 226 -14.15 28.42 -20.89
N CYS A 227 -14.50 29.65 -20.50
CA CYS A 227 -14.94 30.74 -21.38
C CYS A 227 -14.10 32.03 -21.24
N HIS A 228 -12.82 31.91 -20.87
CA HIS A 228 -11.89 33.04 -20.78
C HIS A 228 -10.44 32.63 -21.09
#